data_AF-A0A954R898-F1
#
_entry.id   AF-A0A954R898-F1
#
_cell.length_a   1.000
_cell.length_b   1.000
_cell.length_c   1.000
_cell.angle_alpha   90.00
_cell.angle_beta   90.00
_cell.angle_gamma   90.00
#
_symmetry.space_group_name_H-M   'P 1'
#
loop_
_entity.id
_entity.type
_entity.pdbx_description
1 polymer ?
#
loop_
_entity_poly.entity_id
_entity_poly.type
_entity_poly.pdbx_seq_one_letter_code
_entity_poly.pdbx_strand_id
1 'polypeptide(L)'
;MCYVSDDVGLTWRRSDSVLEGRSAEGARVTIQEPGVVELKDDRLMMFCRTNAGSQFVAYSPDQGNTWSKLTPSNLQSPVSPATIERIP
;
A
#
# COMPACT_ATOMS: atom_id res chain seq x y z
N MET A 1 3.28 -1.18 -7.88
CA MET A 1 4.60 -0.51 -7.89
C MET A 1 4.42 0.90 -7.36
N CYS A 2 5.45 1.47 -6.75
CA CYS A 2 5.47 2.85 -6.25
C CYS A 2 6.59 3.63 -6.96
N TYR A 3 6.48 4.95 -6.99
CA TYR A 3 7.54 5.85 -7.44
C TYR A 3 7.90 6.78 -6.31
N VAL A 4 9.20 6.99 -6.11
CA VAL A 4 9.78 7.82 -5.05
C VAL A 4 10.63 8.90 -5.70
N SER A 5 10.58 10.09 -5.13
CA SER A 5 11.49 11.19 -5.41
C SER A 5 12.08 11.68 -4.09
N ASP A 6 13.38 11.91 -4.07
CA ASP A 6 14.17 12.47 -2.97
C ASP A 6 14.79 13.83 -3.34
N ASP A 7 14.38 14.40 -4.47
CA ASP A 7 14.87 15.66 -5.03
C ASP A 7 13.74 16.64 -5.37
N VAL A 8 12.69 16.64 -4.53
CA VAL A 8 11.54 17.57 -4.65
C VAL A 8 10.79 17.40 -5.98
N GLY A 9 10.72 16.17 -6.48
CA GLY A 9 9.96 15.81 -7.68
C GLY A 9 10.69 16.05 -9.00
N LEU A 10 11.99 16.38 -8.99
CA LEU A 10 12.78 16.59 -10.20
C LEU A 10 13.06 15.27 -10.92
N THR A 11 13.39 14.22 -10.17
CA THR A 11 13.56 12.87 -10.69
C THR A 11 12.75 11.88 -9.86
N TRP A 12 12.39 10.77 -10.52
CA TRP A 12 11.59 9.72 -9.93
C TRP A 12 12.23 8.38 -10.23
N ARG A 13 12.29 7.55 -9.19
CA ARG A 13 12.75 6.16 -9.29
C ARG A 13 11.63 5.22 -8.91
N ARG A 14 11.54 4.11 -9.63
CA ARG A 14 10.56 3.06 -9.35
C ARG A 14 11.04 2.21 -8.16
N SER A 15 10.11 1.77 -7.31
CA SER A 15 10.37 0.72 -6.32
C SER A 15 10.82 -0.58 -6.98
N ASP A 16 11.65 -1.36 -6.29
CA ASP A 16 12.09 -2.69 -6.76
C ASP A 16 10.95 -3.71 -6.72
N SER A 17 9.97 -3.49 -5.83
CA SER A 17 8.81 -4.36 -5.68
C SER A 17 7.66 -4.03 -6.65
N VAL A 18 7.03 -5.07 -7.17
CA VAL A 18 5.73 -5.01 -7.84
C VAL A 18 4.71 -5.73 -6.96
N LEU A 19 3.73 -4.99 -6.45
CA LEU A 19 2.68 -5.54 -5.60
C LEU A 19 1.54 -6.11 -6.45
N GLU A 20 1.07 -7.30 -6.10
CA GLU A 20 -0.10 -7.96 -6.69
C GLU A 20 -1.15 -8.20 -5.61
N GLY A 21 -2.43 -8.02 -5.95
CA GLY A 21 -3.54 -8.44 -5.10
C GLY A 21 -3.87 -9.91 -5.32
N ARG A 22 -3.72 -10.74 -4.29
CA ARG A 22 -4.16 -12.15 -4.30
C ARG A 22 -4.92 -12.49 -3.02
N SER A 23 -5.94 -13.36 -3.12
CA SER A 23 -6.58 -13.96 -1.96
C SER A 23 -5.68 -15.03 -1.32
N ALA A 24 -6.09 -15.56 -0.16
CA ALA A 24 -5.38 -16.67 0.48
C ALA A 24 -5.31 -17.92 -0.42
N GLU A 25 -6.32 -18.11 -1.27
CA GLU A 25 -6.43 -19.20 -2.25
C GLU A 25 -5.71 -18.88 -3.57
N GLY A 26 -5.04 -17.73 -3.67
CA GLY A 26 -4.26 -17.31 -4.84
C GLY A 26 -5.07 -16.66 -5.97
N ALA A 27 -6.38 -16.49 -5.80
CA ALA A 27 -7.24 -15.82 -6.77
C ALA A 27 -6.88 -14.33 -6.89
N ARG A 28 -7.03 -13.75 -8.09
CA ARG A 28 -6.69 -12.35 -8.33
C ARG A 28 -7.67 -11.42 -7.60
N VAL A 29 -7.12 -10.48 -6.83
CA VAL A 29 -7.85 -9.41 -6.16
C VAL A 29 -7.57 -8.10 -6.88
N THR A 30 -8.62 -7.33 -7.18
CA THR A 30 -8.48 -6.02 -7.79
C THR A 30 -8.04 -5.03 -6.72
N ILE A 31 -6.87 -4.41 -6.90
CA ILE A 31 -6.32 -3.38 -6.03
C ILE A 31 -6.49 -2.00 -6.68
N GLN A 32 -6.98 -1.02 -5.92
CA GLN A 32 -7.41 0.28 -6.43
C GLN A 32 -7.09 1.37 -5.40
N GLU A 33 -7.01 2.61 -5.86
CA GLU A 33 -6.92 3.81 -5.01
C GLU A 33 -5.92 3.66 -3.84
N PRO A 34 -4.63 3.34 -4.11
CA PRO A 34 -3.65 3.18 -3.06
C PRO A 34 -3.40 4.53 -2.35
N GLY A 35 -3.32 4.49 -1.02
CA GLY A 35 -2.78 5.57 -0.20
C GLY A 35 -1.53 5.09 0.56
N VAL A 36 -0.71 6.04 1.01
CA VAL A 36 0.51 5.77 1.80
C VAL A 36 0.53 6.67 3.02
N VAL A 37 0.88 6.11 4.18
CA VAL A 37 1.05 6.83 5.45
C VAL A 37 2.32 6.36 6.15
N GLU A 38 3.05 7.30 6.77
CA GLU A 38 4.22 7.00 7.59
C GLU A 38 3.80 6.59 9.01
N LEU A 39 4.36 5.49 9.50
CA LEU A 39 4.11 4.95 10.83
C LEU A 39 5.06 5.56 11.87
N LYS A 40 4.85 5.23 13.15
CA LYS A 40 5.69 5.74 14.26
C LYS A 40 7.07 5.09 14.34
N ASP A 41 7.27 3.99 13.63
CA ASP A 41 8.52 3.23 13.57
C ASP A 41 9.24 3.44 12.22
N ASP A 42 9.01 4.59 11.59
CA ASP A 42 9.61 5.05 10.32
C ASP A 42 9.32 4.15 9.10
N ARG A 43 8.46 3.14 9.25
CA ARG A 43 7.95 2.35 8.13
C ARG A 43 6.85 3.10 7.40
N LEU A 44 6.74 2.86 6.10
CA LEU A 44 5.56 3.27 5.34
C LEU A 44 4.52 2.14 5.33
N MET A 45 3.25 2.50 5.45
CA MET A 45 2.12 1.61 5.19
C MET A 45 1.38 2.07 3.94
N MET A 46 1.27 1.19 2.95
CA MET A 46 0.36 1.33 1.83
C MET A 46 -0.94 0.64 2.16
N PHE A 47 -2.08 1.29 1.88
CA PHE A 47 -3.41 0.69 1.96
C PHE A 47 -4.12 0.83 0.62
N CYS A 48 -4.83 -0.20 0.18
CA CYS A 48 -5.49 -0.25 -1.12
C CYS A 48 -6.95 -0.68 -0.97
N ARG A 49 -7.85 0.02 -1.69
CA ARG A 49 -9.22 -0.44 -1.90
C ARG A 49 -9.19 -1.76 -2.65
N THR A 50 -9.94 -2.74 -2.16
CA THR A 50 -10.06 -4.04 -2.83
C THR A 50 -11.49 -4.49 -3.01
N ASN A 51 -11.69 -5.46 -3.91
CA ASN A 51 -12.93 -6.22 -4.04
C ASN A 51 -12.99 -7.45 -3.14
N ALA A 52 -12.08 -7.59 -2.17
CA ALA A 52 -11.95 -8.75 -1.29
C ALA A 52 -12.50 -8.52 0.13
N GLY A 53 -13.35 -7.50 0.32
CA GLY A 53 -14.07 -7.25 1.58
C GLY A 53 -13.30 -6.43 2.63
N SER A 54 -12.04 -6.08 2.38
CA SER A 54 -11.24 -5.22 3.27
C SER A 54 -10.30 -4.30 2.49
N GLN A 55 -9.75 -3.29 3.16
CA GLN A 55 -8.52 -2.66 2.66
C GLN A 55 -7.38 -3.67 2.77
N PHE A 56 -6.54 -3.79 1.74
CA PHE A 56 -5.31 -4.57 1.82
C PHE A 56 -4.16 -3.65 2.19
N VAL A 57 -3.20 -4.13 2.98
CA VAL A 57 -2.03 -3.37 3.43
C VAL A 57 -0.72 -4.02 3.05
N ALA A 58 0.29 -3.19 2.79
CA ALA A 58 1.67 -3.57 2.61
C ALA A 58 2.58 -2.57 3.33
N TYR A 59 3.77 -3.02 3.72
CA TYR A 59 4.71 -2.21 4.50
C TYR A 59 6.05 -2.09 3.77
N SER A 60 6.67 -0.92 3.88
CA SER A 60 8.03 -0.67 3.41
C SER A 60 8.91 -0.25 4.60
N PRO A 61 10.03 -0.95 4.85
CA PRO A 61 11.01 -0.56 5.88
C PRO A 61 12.07 0.43 5.38
N ASP A 62 12.04 0.78 4.09
CA ASP A 62 13.10 1.47 3.38
C ASP A 62 12.55 2.60 2.51
N GLN A 63 11.60 3.38 3.07
CA GLN A 63 11.06 4.61 2.47
C GLN A 63 10.47 4.41 1.06
N GLY A 64 9.87 3.24 0.81
CA GLY A 64 9.14 2.93 -0.41
C GLY A 64 9.97 2.23 -1.49
N ASN A 65 11.23 1.87 -1.21
CA ASN A 65 12.11 1.17 -2.15
C ASN A 65 11.67 -0.27 -2.37
N THR A 66 11.37 -0.97 -1.28
CA THR A 66 10.81 -2.33 -1.28
C THR A 66 9.54 -2.38 -0.46
N TRP A 67 8.64 -3.30 -0.83
CA TRP A 67 7.35 -3.47 -0.17
C TRP A 67 7.11 -4.95 0.14
N SER A 68 6.50 -5.22 1.29
CA SER A 68 5.94 -6.52 1.60
C SER A 68 4.82 -6.89 0.61
N LYS A 69 4.37 -8.15 0.65
CA LYS A 69 3.14 -8.56 -0.04
C LYS A 69 1.94 -7.79 0.52
N LEU A 70 0.96 -7.51 -0.35
CA LEU A 70 -0.35 -7.02 0.08
C LEU A 70 -1.09 -8.14 0.83
N THR A 71 -1.65 -7.79 1.99
CA THR A 71 -2.40 -8.71 2.84
C THR A 71 -3.70 -8.07 3.33
N PRO A 72 -4.77 -8.83 3.58
CA PRO A 72 -6.00 -8.28 4.16
C PRO A 72 -5.73 -7.60 5.51
N SER A 73 -6.28 -6.41 5.71
CA SER A 73 -6.32 -5.74 7.02
C SER A 73 -7.61 -6.05 7.78
N ASN A 74 -7.71 -5.58 9.02
CA ASN A 74 -8.93 -5.60 9.82
C ASN A 74 -9.94 -4.51 9.42
N LEU A 75 -9.59 -3.57 8.52
CA LEU A 75 -10.48 -2.52 8.05
C LEU A 75 -11.41 -3.05 6.96
N GLN A 76 -12.62 -3.45 7.38
CA GLN A 76 -13.67 -3.94 6.49
C GLN A 76 -14.09 -2.85 5.49
N SER A 77 -14.31 -3.24 4.24
CA SER A 77 -14.68 -2.32 3.17
C SER A 77 -15.49 -3.01 2.07
N PRO A 78 -16.69 -2.51 1.72
CA PRO A 78 -17.50 -3.02 0.61
C PRO A 78 -17.03 -2.41 -0.72
N VAL A 79 -15.72 -2.46 -1.00
CA VAL A 79 -15.10 -1.78 -2.17
C VAL A 79 -15.25 -0.25 -2.09
N SER A 80 -15.12 0.32 -0.90
CA SER A 80 -15.14 1.78 -0.68
C SER A 80 -13.72 2.35 -0.58
N PRO A 81 -13.51 3.61 -1.01
CA PRO A 81 -12.26 4.32 -0.75
C PRO A 81 -12.02 4.46 0.75
N ALA A 82 -10.76 4.64 1.14
CA ALA A 82 -10.36 4.98 2.49
C ALA A 82 -9.32 6.10 2.45
N THR A 83 -9.28 6.90 3.53
CA THR A 83 -8.19 7.83 3.82
C THR A 83 -7.68 7.46 5.21
N ILE A 84 -6.37 7.26 5.33
CA ILE A 84 -5.72 6.96 6.61
C ILE A 84 -4.64 8.01 6.81
N GLU A 85 -4.69 8.67 7.96
CA GLU A 85 -3.71 9.66 8.39
C GLU A 85 -3.14 9.26 9.75
N ARG A 86 -1.89 9.66 10.00
CA ARG A 86 -1.30 9.57 11.33
C ARG A 86 -1.71 10.83 12.10
N ILE A 87 -2.22 10.63 13.32
CA ILE A 87 -2.48 11.72 14.27
C ILE A 87 -1.35 11.86 15.30
N PRO A 88 -1.10 13.07 15.82
CA PRO A 88 -1.56 14.36 15.29
C PRO A 88 -0.84 14.75 14.00
#